data_AF-A0A7K8Z3M9-F1
#
_entry.id   AF-A0A7K8Z3M9-F1
#
_cell.length_a   1.000
_cell.length_b   1.000
_cell.length_c   1.000
_cell.angle_alpha   90.00
_cell.angle_beta   90.00
_cell.angle_gamma   90.00
#
_symmetry.space_group_name_H-M   'P 1'
#
loop_
_entity.id
_entity.type
_entity.pdbx_description
1 polymer ?
#
loop_
_entity_poly.entity_id
_entity_poly.type
_entity_poly.pdbx_seq_one_letter_code
_entity_poly.pdbx_strand_id
1 'polypeptide(L)'
;MAWIPFLLAVIAHSSGSLVQAASLSQPSSLSANVGETVKITCSGGSSGYGYYYGWFQQKVPGTAPVTVIYGNSNRPSNIPSRFSGSQSGSTGTLTITGVQAEDEAVYFCGDWDSSI
;
A
#
# COMPACT_ATOMS: atom_id res chain seq x y z
N MET A 1 -52.87 11.04 -38.95
CA MET A 1 -53.36 10.03 -37.97
C MET A 1 -52.70 8.72 -38.37
N ALA A 2 -51.84 8.06 -37.63
CA ALA A 2 -51.58 8.05 -36.20
C ALA A 2 -50.08 8.15 -35.89
N TRP A 3 -49.85 8.69 -34.71
CA TRP A 3 -48.60 8.95 -34.00
C TRP A 3 -48.11 7.62 -33.37
N ILE A 4 -46.80 7.39 -33.33
CA ILE A 4 -46.01 6.91 -32.16
C ILE A 4 -44.55 6.79 -32.62
N PRO A 5 -43.60 7.61 -32.10
CA PRO A 5 -42.19 7.27 -32.16
C PRO A 5 -41.93 6.21 -31.08
N PHE A 6 -41.48 5.03 -31.50
CA PHE A 6 -41.06 3.98 -30.57
C PHE A 6 -39.78 4.46 -29.86
N LEU A 7 -39.95 5.05 -28.67
CA LEU A 7 -38.86 5.35 -27.75
C LEU A 7 -38.34 4.02 -27.19
N LEU A 8 -37.28 3.48 -27.78
CA LEU A 8 -36.44 2.49 -27.10
C LEU A 8 -35.56 3.23 -26.09
N ALA A 9 -36.10 3.49 -24.90
CA ALA A 9 -35.30 3.87 -23.76
C ALA A 9 -34.46 2.64 -23.35
N VAL A 10 -33.20 2.60 -23.78
CA VAL A 10 -32.22 1.65 -23.27
C VAL A 10 -31.89 2.07 -21.85
N ILE A 11 -32.56 1.48 -20.87
CA ILE A 11 -32.18 1.64 -19.46
C ILE A 11 -30.94 0.77 -19.26
N ALA A 12 -29.77 1.36 -19.51
CA ALA A 12 -28.50 0.81 -19.06
C ALA A 12 -28.50 0.81 -17.53
N HIS A 13 -28.96 -0.30 -16.94
CA HIS A 13 -28.74 -0.59 -15.53
C HIS A 13 -27.27 -0.96 -15.37
N SER A 14 -26.39 0.04 -15.26
CA SER A 14 -25.09 -0.22 -14.67
C SER A 14 -25.33 -0.49 -13.18
N SER A 15 -25.31 -1.76 -12.80
CA SER A 15 -25.15 -2.17 -11.41
C SER A 15 -23.77 -1.71 -10.95
N GLY A 16 -23.66 -0.44 -10.57
CA GLY A 16 -22.48 0.12 -9.96
C GLY A 16 -22.35 -0.44 -8.55
N SER A 17 -21.59 -1.52 -8.38
CA SER A 17 -21.06 -1.86 -7.06
C SER A 17 -19.98 -0.86 -6.71
N LEU A 18 -20.30 0.11 -5.85
CA LEU A 18 -19.30 0.97 -5.23
C LEU A 18 -18.61 0.17 -4.11
N VAL A 19 -17.72 -0.75 -4.46
CA VAL A 19 -16.72 -1.24 -3.50
C VAL A 19 -15.66 -0.16 -3.41
N GLN A 20 -15.79 0.74 -2.43
CA GLN A 20 -14.72 1.68 -2.10
C GLN A 20 -13.69 0.93 -1.24
N ALA A 21 -12.71 0.29 -1.88
CA ALA A 21 -11.49 -0.03 -1.16
C ALA A 21 -10.85 1.30 -0.78
N ALA A 22 -10.53 1.52 0.51
CA ALA A 22 -9.63 2.60 0.88
C ALA A 22 -8.29 2.30 0.21
N SER A 23 -8.02 3.00 -0.90
CA SER A 23 -6.84 2.75 -1.71
C SER A 23 -5.66 3.47 -1.08
N LEU A 24 -4.78 2.71 -0.45
CA LEU A 24 -3.46 3.20 -0.08
C LEU A 24 -2.70 3.63 -1.35
N SER A 25 -2.05 4.77 -1.29
CA SER A 25 -1.27 5.34 -2.38
C SER A 25 0.22 5.29 -2.04
N GLN A 26 1.00 4.65 -2.90
CA GLN A 26 2.46 4.58 -2.81
C GLN A 26 3.08 4.89 -4.18
N PRO A 27 4.34 5.33 -4.24
CA PRO A 27 5.05 5.49 -5.51
C PRO A 27 5.03 4.18 -6.32
N SER A 28 4.84 4.29 -7.63
CA SER A 28 4.84 3.13 -8.53
C SER A 28 6.21 2.46 -8.66
N SER A 29 7.28 3.25 -8.55
CA SER A 29 8.67 2.79 -8.57
C SER A 29 9.57 3.81 -7.89
N LEU A 30 10.64 3.33 -7.26
CA LEU A 30 11.73 4.14 -6.74
C LEU A 30 13.05 3.49 -7.16
N SER A 31 14.09 4.30 -7.32
CA SER A 31 15.45 3.84 -7.58
C SER A 31 16.40 4.50 -6.57
N ALA A 32 17.39 3.75 -6.11
CA ALA A 32 18.42 4.19 -5.18
C ALA A 32 19.70 3.42 -5.45
N ASN A 33 20.84 4.07 -5.26
CA ASN A 33 22.14 3.42 -5.41
C ASN A 33 22.49 2.62 -4.15
N VAL A 34 23.39 1.64 -4.30
CA VAL A 34 23.94 0.90 -3.16
C VAL A 34 24.60 1.88 -2.19
N GLY A 35 24.26 1.74 -0.90
CA GLY A 35 24.73 2.62 0.17
C GLY A 35 23.85 3.84 0.45
N GLU A 36 22.93 4.21 -0.45
CA GLU A 36 22.01 5.32 -0.21
C GLU A 36 20.92 4.97 0.80
N THR A 37 20.18 5.99 1.22
CA THR A 37 18.96 5.82 2.02
C THR A 37 17.74 6.11 1.14
N VAL A 38 16.81 5.17 1.07
CA VAL A 38 15.54 5.34 0.37
C VAL A 38 14.38 5.36 1.37
N LYS A 39 13.38 6.20 1.10
CA LYS A 39 12.13 6.29 1.85
C LYS A 39 10.96 5.96 0.94
N ILE A 40 10.21 4.92 1.28
CA ILE A 40 8.99 4.53 0.61
C ILE A 40 7.82 5.01 1.46
N THR A 41 6.94 5.82 0.89
CA THR A 41 5.78 6.39 1.59
C THR A 41 4.49 5.74 1.13
N CYS A 42 3.57 5.56 2.05
CA CYS A 42 2.23 5.03 1.81
C CYS A 42 1.19 5.91 2.49
N SER A 43 0.35 6.60 1.71
CA SER A 43 -0.61 7.59 2.19
C SER A 43 -2.05 7.15 1.93
N GLY A 44 -3.00 7.76 2.63
CA GLY A 44 -4.45 7.51 2.45
C GLY A 44 -5.04 6.46 3.38
N GLY A 45 -4.26 5.99 4.36
CA GLY A 45 -4.76 5.13 5.43
C GLY A 45 -5.28 5.95 6.60
N SER A 46 -5.66 5.25 7.66
CA SER A 46 -6.17 5.87 8.88
C SER A 46 -5.07 6.46 9.77
N SER A 47 -5.46 7.32 10.70
CA SER A 47 -4.54 8.01 11.60
C SER A 47 -5.10 8.07 13.02
N GLY A 48 -4.22 8.16 14.01
CA GLY A 48 -4.58 8.19 15.42
C GLY A 48 -4.14 6.94 16.16
N TYR A 49 -4.48 6.87 17.44
CA TYR A 49 -4.15 5.72 18.28
C TYR A 49 -4.92 4.48 17.81
N GLY A 50 -4.23 3.33 17.78
CA GLY A 50 -4.81 2.05 17.37
C GLY A 50 -4.73 1.77 15.87
N TYR A 51 -4.28 2.72 15.05
CA TYR A 51 -4.01 2.50 13.62
C TYR A 51 -2.53 2.23 13.38
N TYR A 52 -2.26 1.26 12.53
CA TYR A 52 -0.91 0.79 12.26
C TYR A 52 -0.67 0.53 10.78
N TYR A 53 0.57 0.76 10.36
CA TYR A 53 1.11 0.37 9.07
C TYR A 53 2.00 -0.85 9.19
N GLY A 54 1.95 -1.66 8.13
CA GLY A 54 2.84 -2.78 7.88
C GLY A 54 3.47 -2.66 6.51
N TRP A 55 4.66 -3.22 6.38
CA TRP A 55 5.43 -3.24 5.14
C TRP A 55 5.84 -4.66 4.80
N PHE A 56 5.66 -5.02 3.54
CA PHE A 56 5.90 -6.35 3.02
C PHE A 56 6.80 -6.29 1.79
N GLN A 57 7.77 -7.20 1.70
CA GLN A 57 8.71 -7.30 0.58
C GLN A 57 8.44 -8.59 -0.20
N GLN A 58 8.27 -8.46 -1.51
CA GLN A 58 8.16 -9.58 -2.43
C GLN A 58 9.30 -9.48 -3.44
N LYS A 59 10.29 -10.37 -3.29
CA LYS A 59 11.45 -10.42 -4.20
C LYS A 59 11.15 -11.14 -5.51
N VAL A 60 10.31 -12.19 -5.45
CA VAL A 60 9.99 -13.02 -6.61
C VAL A 60 8.49 -12.91 -6.89
N PRO A 61 8.07 -12.46 -8.08
CA PRO A 61 6.66 -12.45 -8.46
C PRO A 61 6.01 -13.82 -8.28
N GLY A 62 4.81 -13.84 -7.69
CA GLY A 62 4.08 -15.08 -7.40
C GLY A 62 4.47 -15.80 -6.10
N THR A 63 5.44 -15.29 -5.35
CA THR A 63 5.76 -15.78 -4.00
C THR A 63 5.03 -15.00 -2.90
N ALA A 64 4.91 -15.59 -1.72
CA ALA A 64 4.34 -14.90 -0.57
C ALA A 64 5.23 -13.71 -0.16
N PRO A 65 4.68 -12.50 0.03
CA PRO A 65 5.42 -11.37 0.59
C PRO A 65 5.90 -11.68 2.02
N VAL A 66 7.10 -11.19 2.35
CA VAL A 66 7.68 -11.29 3.69
C VAL A 66 7.45 -9.99 4.44
N THR A 67 7.00 -10.06 5.70
CA THR A 67 6.86 -8.87 6.55
C THR A 67 8.22 -8.28 6.90
N VAL A 68 8.39 -6.99 6.63
CA VAL A 68 9.61 -6.21 6.93
C VAL A 68 9.41 -5.33 8.15
N ILE A 69 8.25 -4.68 8.26
CA ILE A 69 7.84 -3.86 9.40
C ILE A 69 6.37 -4.16 9.72
N TYR A 70 6.03 -4.17 11.00
CA TYR A 70 4.65 -4.25 11.50
C TYR A 70 4.44 -3.27 12.65
N GLY A 71 3.19 -2.92 12.96
CA GLY A 71 2.86 -2.04 14.08
C GLY A 71 3.59 -0.69 14.01
N ASN A 72 3.65 -0.08 12.83
CA ASN A 72 4.37 1.17 12.50
C ASN A 72 5.90 1.11 12.53
N SER A 73 6.51 0.50 13.53
CA SER A 73 7.96 0.58 13.75
C SER A 73 8.61 -0.72 14.20
N ASN A 74 7.82 -1.77 14.48
CA ASN A 74 8.38 -3.04 14.90
C ASN A 74 8.94 -3.80 13.70
N ARG A 75 10.14 -4.34 13.87
CA ARG A 75 10.85 -5.09 12.84
C ARG A 75 11.06 -6.53 13.31
N PRO A 76 10.68 -7.55 12.51
CA PRO A 76 10.99 -8.94 12.85
C PRO A 76 12.50 -9.16 13.01
N SER A 77 12.90 -10.08 13.89
CA SER A 77 14.31 -10.29 14.27
C SER A 77 15.19 -10.77 13.12
N ASN A 78 14.62 -11.43 12.11
CA ASN A 78 15.31 -11.90 10.92
C ASN A 78 15.44 -10.83 9.81
N ILE A 79 14.93 -9.62 10.04
CA ILE A 79 15.03 -8.51 9.08
C ILE A 79 16.21 -7.61 9.47
N PRO A 80 17.10 -7.25 8.52
CA PRO A 80 18.29 -6.46 8.81
C PRO A 80 17.99 -5.12 9.50
N SER A 81 18.92 -4.66 10.35
CA SER A 81 18.74 -3.46 11.15
C SER A 81 18.59 -2.16 10.35
N ARG A 82 18.98 -2.20 9.07
CA ARG A 82 18.90 -1.10 8.10
C ARG A 82 17.48 -0.72 7.68
N PHE A 83 16.50 -1.61 7.87
CA PHE A 83 15.09 -1.36 7.62
C PHE A 83 14.43 -0.72 8.84
N SER A 84 13.64 0.32 8.67
CA SER A 84 12.88 0.93 9.78
C SER A 84 11.55 1.49 9.28
N GLY A 85 10.55 1.54 10.16
CA GLY A 85 9.24 2.09 9.84
C GLY A 85 8.85 3.25 10.74
N SER A 86 7.96 4.09 10.23
CA SER A 86 7.33 5.16 10.99
C SER A 86 5.95 5.49 10.41
N GLN A 87 5.15 6.21 11.19
CA GLN A 87 3.88 6.79 10.75
C GLN A 87 3.84 8.27 11.13
N SER A 88 3.36 9.10 10.20
CA SER A 88 3.03 10.51 10.45
C SER A 88 1.65 10.79 9.88
N GLY A 89 0.68 11.08 10.75
CA GLY A 89 -0.73 11.20 10.36
C GLY A 89 -1.23 9.95 9.64
N SER A 90 -1.78 10.14 8.45
CA SER A 90 -2.28 9.10 7.53
C SER A 90 -1.23 8.60 6.53
N THR A 91 0.06 8.73 6.87
CA THR A 91 1.17 8.31 6.00
C THR A 91 2.15 7.43 6.76
N GLY A 92 2.27 6.17 6.34
CA GLY A 92 3.34 5.27 6.73
C GLY A 92 4.60 5.51 5.90
N THR A 93 5.77 5.31 6.49
CA THR A 93 7.06 5.40 5.79
C THR A 93 7.95 4.21 6.14
N LEU A 94 8.42 3.48 5.13
CA LEU A 94 9.54 2.55 5.23
C LEU A 94 10.82 3.27 4.85
N THR A 95 11.82 3.20 5.72
CA THR A 95 13.16 3.71 5.44
C THR A 95 14.13 2.55 5.37
N ILE A 96 14.89 2.47 4.28
CA ILE A 96 15.97 1.51 4.10
C ILE A 96 17.25 2.33 4.01
N THR A 97 18.09 2.26 5.04
CA THR A 97 19.41 2.89 5.04
C THR A 97 20.44 1.94 4.45
N GLY A 98 21.47 2.47 3.77
CA GLY A 98 22.53 1.62 3.23
C GLY A 98 21.99 0.52 2.30
N VAL A 99 21.18 0.91 1.31
CA VAL A 99 20.55 0.01 0.33
C VAL A 99 21.57 -0.98 -0.22
N GLN A 100 21.17 -2.25 -0.35
CA GLN A 100 21.97 -3.32 -0.92
C GLN A 100 21.34 -3.84 -2.21
N ALA A 101 22.10 -4.56 -3.04
CA ALA A 101 21.58 -5.14 -4.28
C ALA A 101 20.43 -6.12 -4.01
N GLU A 102 20.46 -6.81 -2.88
CA GLU A 102 19.42 -7.77 -2.49
C GLU A 102 18.12 -7.10 -2.03
N ASP A 103 18.09 -5.77 -1.89
CA ASP A 103 16.90 -5.00 -1.51
C ASP A 103 16.00 -4.66 -2.70
N GLU A 104 16.42 -4.98 -3.92
CA GLU A 104 15.58 -4.88 -5.12
C GLU A 104 14.39 -5.85 -5.02
N ALA A 105 13.19 -5.29 -4.94
CA ALA A 105 11.95 -6.03 -4.71
C ALA A 105 10.73 -5.16 -4.96
N VAL A 106 9.55 -5.79 -5.03
CA VAL A 106 8.27 -5.08 -4.87
C VAL A 106 7.98 -4.92 -3.39
N TYR A 107 7.66 -3.70 -2.97
CA TYR A 107 7.25 -3.40 -1.60
C TYR A 107 5.78 -3.02 -1.56
N PHE A 108 5.04 -3.57 -0.60
CA PHE A 108 3.64 -3.27 -0.36
C PHE A 108 3.47 -2.68 1.04
N CYS A 109 2.59 -1.70 1.17
CA CYS A 109 2.08 -1.27 2.46
C CYS A 109 0.68 -1.82 2.72
N GLY A 110 0.33 -1.94 4.00
CA GLY A 110 -1.05 -2.13 4.45
C GLY A 110 -1.27 -1.32 5.72
N ASP A 111 -2.53 -0.90 5.95
CA ASP A 111 -2.96 -0.30 7.21
C ASP A 111 -4.04 -1.16 7.87
N TRP A 112 -4.08 -1.15 9.21
CA TRP A 112 -5.13 -1.80 9.98
C TRP A 112 -5.45 -1.05 11.26
N ASP A 113 -6.66 -1.30 11.76
CA ASP A 113 -7.14 -0.86 13.07
C ASP A 113 -7.04 -2.02 14.07
N SER A 114 -6.54 -1.73 15.27
CA SER A 114 -6.45 -2.67 16.39
C SER A 114 -7.62 -2.56 17.37
N SER A 115 -8.57 -1.65 17.12
CA SER A 115 -9.77 -1.48 17.95
C SER A 115 -10.88 -2.51 17.66
N ILE A 116 -10.65 -3.41 16.69
CA ILE A 116 -11.52 -4.55 16.35
C ILE A 116 -11.12 -5.81 17.11
#